data_AF-A0A662HRC4-F1
#
_entry.id   AF-A0A662HRC4-F1
#
_cell.length_a   1.000
_cell.length_b   1.000
_cell.length_c   1.000
_cell.angle_alpha   90.00
_cell.angle_beta   90.00
_cell.angle_gamma   90.00
#
_symmetry.space_group_name_H-M   'P 1'
#
loop_
_entity.id
_entity.type
_entity.pdbx_description
1 polymer ?
#
loop_
_entity_poly.entity_id
_entity_poly.type
_entity_poly.pdbx_seq_one_letter_code
_entity_poly.pdbx_strand_id
1 'polypeptide(L)'
;MNNLRKPISPVLSAVILAATIIAVGVIVLMWISGHSSMVIRQSQIDLIRSEKAAKENLVIVHAIYDADGNKVIIYLINMGHDRVFLGPIRIPEIRSANYEDIFTPGGIWFNPYTVYVNDTDNVFPEMVEFKVGGFPEYLENLDIRDYTQIPEDKREVMRAYSLKPYNTVGYYRVEIPVTLSTGVTYSVEIWSLVPIQNKLYLCKLYATQITT
;
A
#
# COMPACT_ATOMS: atom_id res chain seq x y z
N MET A 1 40.56 -14.40 53.58
CA MET A 1 40.85 -15.03 52.26
C MET A 1 40.85 -13.93 51.22
N ASN A 2 42.03 -13.39 50.88
CA ASN A 2 42.16 -12.35 49.87
C ASN A 2 42.32 -13.01 48.49
N ASN A 3 41.31 -12.84 47.63
CA ASN A 3 41.38 -13.26 46.23
C ASN A 3 42.39 -12.36 45.49
N LEU A 4 43.65 -12.81 45.43
CA LEU A 4 44.70 -12.22 44.60
C LEU A 4 44.31 -12.38 43.11
N ARG A 5 43.82 -11.30 42.50
CA ARG A 5 43.71 -11.20 41.04
C ARG A 5 45.12 -11.26 40.46
N LYS A 6 45.44 -12.32 39.72
CA LYS A 6 46.73 -12.45 39.01
C LYS A 6 46.86 -11.27 38.01
N PRO A 7 47.99 -10.54 38.01
CA PRO A 7 48.20 -9.47 37.04
C PRO A 7 48.28 -10.07 35.62
N ILE A 8 47.41 -9.59 34.74
CA ILE A 8 47.42 -9.97 33.32
C ILE A 8 48.72 -9.42 32.72
N SER A 9 49.50 -10.28 32.06
CA SER A 9 50.73 -9.86 31.36
C SER A 9 50.41 -8.72 30.37
N PRO A 10 51.23 -7.65 30.29
CA PRO A 10 51.03 -6.55 29.35
C PRO A 10 50.79 -7.01 27.90
N VAL A 11 51.45 -8.10 27.50
CA VAL A 11 51.30 -8.73 26.18
C VAL A 11 49.90 -9.31 25.99
N LEU A 12 49.36 -9.99 27.00
CA LEU A 12 48.03 -10.59 26.93
C LEU A 12 46.93 -9.51 26.89
N SER A 13 47.12 -8.42 27.67
CA SER A 13 46.23 -7.26 27.64
C SER A 13 46.21 -6.58 26.26
N ALA A 14 47.39 -6.39 25.65
CA ALA A 14 47.50 -5.78 24.32
C ALA A 14 46.83 -6.63 23.23
N VAL A 15 46.98 -7.97 23.27
CA VAL A 15 46.34 -8.88 22.32
C VAL A 15 44.81 -8.86 22.46
N ILE A 16 44.30 -8.89 23.69
CA ILE A 16 42.86 -8.82 23.93
C ILE A 16 42.31 -7.47 23.45
N LEU A 17 42.98 -6.36 23.77
CA LEU A 17 42.58 -5.02 23.33
C LEU A 17 42.54 -4.93 21.79
N ALA A 18 43.60 -5.39 21.11
CA ALA A 18 43.66 -5.40 19.65
C ALA A 18 42.54 -6.23 19.02
N ALA A 19 42.29 -7.43 19.53
CA ALA A 19 41.20 -8.29 19.06
C ALA A 19 39.83 -7.63 19.27
N THR A 20 39.63 -6.94 20.40
CA THR A 20 38.37 -6.26 20.72
C THR A 20 38.13 -5.08 19.78
N ILE A 21 39.15 -4.27 19.51
CA ILE A 21 39.07 -3.13 18.59
C ILE A 21 38.73 -3.60 17.17
N ILE A 22 39.38 -4.65 16.69
CA ILE A 22 39.10 -5.23 15.36
C ILE A 22 37.66 -5.75 15.32
N ALA A 23 37.22 -6.50 16.32
CA ALA A 23 35.87 -7.05 16.38
C ALA A 23 34.80 -5.95 16.35
N VAL A 24 34.96 -4.90 17.18
CA VAL A 24 34.04 -3.75 17.20
C VAL A 24 34.05 -3.02 15.85
N GLY A 25 35.24 -2.81 15.27
CA GLY A 25 35.37 -2.17 13.95
C GLY A 25 34.61 -2.92 12.85
N VAL A 26 34.73 -4.25 12.81
CA VAL A 26 34.00 -5.09 11.84
C VAL A 26 32.50 -5.00 12.05
N ILE A 27 32.01 -5.06 13.29
CA ILE A 27 30.58 -4.96 13.61
C ILE A 27 30.01 -3.62 13.14
N VAL A 28 30.71 -2.51 13.41
CA VAL A 28 30.27 -1.17 13.00
C VAL A 28 30.26 -1.04 11.48
N LEU A 29 31.28 -1.54 10.79
CA LEU A 29 31.33 -1.52 9.33
C LEU A 29 30.22 -2.36 8.69
N MET A 30 29.94 -3.55 9.23
CA MET A 30 28.82 -4.38 8.79
C MET A 30 27.48 -3.67 9.01
N TRP A 31 27.31 -3.00 10.15
CA TRP A 31 26.08 -2.25 10.45
C TRP A 31 25.88 -1.07 9.49
N ILE A 32 26.91 -0.25 9.26
CA ILE A 32 26.85 0.88 8.33
C ILE A 32 26.58 0.41 6.90
N SER A 33 27.23 -0.67 6.47
CA SER A 33 27.03 -1.26 5.14
C SER A 33 25.58 -1.74 4.96
N GLY A 34 25.05 -2.47 5.96
CA GLY A 34 23.66 -2.93 5.96
C GLY A 34 22.67 -1.77 5.89
N HIS A 35 22.84 -0.77 6.75
CA HIS A 35 21.96 0.40 6.79
C HIS A 35 21.99 1.20 5.48
N SER A 36 23.19 1.41 4.91
CA SER A 36 23.34 2.12 3.64
C SER A 36 22.66 1.39 2.48
N SER A 37 22.78 0.06 2.42
CA SER A 37 22.14 -0.75 1.37
C SER A 37 20.61 -0.69 1.43
N MET A 38 20.06 -0.64 2.65
CA MET A 38 18.62 -0.50 2.88
C MET A 38 18.11 0.87 2.42
N VAL A 39 18.80 1.94 2.82
CA VAL A 39 18.42 3.32 2.46
C VAL A 39 18.48 3.53 0.95
N ILE A 40 19.51 3.01 0.28
CA ILE A 40 19.64 3.10 -1.19
C ILE A 40 18.50 2.37 -1.88
N ARG A 41 18.15 1.17 -1.40
CA ARG A 41 17.05 0.39 -1.98
C ARG A 41 15.70 1.10 -1.82
N GLN A 42 15.45 1.71 -0.66
CA GLN A 42 14.25 2.50 -0.44
C GLN A 42 14.19 3.72 -1.36
N SER A 43 15.29 4.45 -1.49
CA SER A 43 15.40 5.58 -2.43
C SER A 43 15.13 5.18 -3.89
N GLN A 44 15.60 4.00 -4.32
CA GLN A 44 15.30 3.49 -5.66
C GLN A 44 13.81 3.17 -5.84
N ILE A 45 13.17 2.59 -4.82
CA ILE A 45 11.72 2.31 -4.84
C ILE A 45 10.94 3.61 -4.95
N ASP A 46 11.28 4.61 -4.13
CA ASP A 46 10.61 5.92 -4.12
C ASP A 46 10.78 6.66 -5.46
N LEU A 47 11.96 6.57 -6.08
CA LEU A 47 12.22 7.14 -7.39
C LEU A 47 11.33 6.51 -8.47
N ILE A 48 11.29 5.18 -8.54
CA ILE A 48 10.46 4.45 -9.52
C ILE A 48 8.97 4.75 -9.28
N ARG A 49 8.55 4.78 -8.02
CA ARG A 49 7.17 5.11 -7.64
C ARG A 49 6.80 6.51 -8.09
N SER A 50 7.65 7.50 -7.82
CA SER A 50 7.43 8.89 -8.25
C SER A 50 7.39 9.04 -9.77
N GLU A 51 8.30 8.37 -10.48
CA GLU A 51 8.31 8.35 -11.94
C GLU A 51 7.01 7.75 -12.51
N LYS A 52 6.55 6.63 -11.93
CA LYS A 52 5.29 5.99 -12.34
C LYS A 52 4.08 6.85 -12.00
N ALA A 53 4.04 7.45 -10.81
CA ALA A 53 2.98 8.37 -10.41
C ALA A 53 2.86 9.61 -11.33
N ALA A 54 3.99 10.09 -11.86
CA ALA A 54 4.03 11.21 -12.80
C ALA A 54 3.54 10.83 -14.21
N LYS A 55 3.74 9.57 -14.62
CA LYS A 55 3.28 9.04 -15.92
C LYS A 55 1.83 8.55 -15.88
N GLU A 56 1.33 8.28 -14.68
CA GLU A 56 -0.03 7.84 -14.45
C GLU A 56 -1.04 8.98 -14.58
N ASN A 57 -2.09 8.74 -15.36
CA ASN A 57 -3.19 9.68 -15.53
C ASN A 57 -4.54 8.96 -15.47
N LEU A 58 -4.95 8.56 -14.26
CA LEU A 58 -6.28 8.06 -13.99
C LEU A 58 -7.22 9.23 -13.66
N VAL A 59 -8.38 9.27 -14.31
CA VAL A 59 -9.38 10.33 -14.16
C VAL A 59 -10.68 9.71 -13.69
N ILE A 60 -11.24 10.26 -12.61
CA ILE A 60 -12.59 9.97 -12.15
C ILE A 60 -13.53 10.88 -12.94
N VAL A 61 -14.39 10.31 -13.76
CA VAL A 61 -15.34 11.06 -14.60
C VAL A 61 -16.57 11.44 -13.80
N HIS A 62 -17.12 10.46 -13.09
CA HIS A 62 -18.35 10.62 -12.33
C HIS A 62 -18.45 9.54 -11.26
N ALA A 63 -19.07 9.88 -10.13
CA ALA A 63 -19.39 8.94 -9.07
C ALA A 63 -20.82 9.19 -8.61
N ILE A 64 -21.61 8.12 -8.49
CA ILE A 64 -23.01 8.18 -8.08
C ILE A 64 -23.30 7.12 -7.03
N TYR A 65 -24.30 7.40 -6.21
CA TYR A 65 -24.89 6.43 -5.33
C TYR A 65 -26.22 5.94 -5.92
N ASP A 66 -26.32 4.63 -6.11
CA ASP A 66 -27.55 3.95 -6.49
C ASP A 66 -28.21 3.42 -5.21
N ALA A 67 -29.25 4.14 -4.77
CA ALA A 67 -29.99 3.83 -3.55
C ALA A 67 -30.81 2.54 -3.67
N ASP A 68 -31.28 2.19 -4.87
CA ASP A 68 -32.06 0.96 -5.10
C ASP A 68 -31.15 -0.28 -5.03
N GLY A 69 -29.94 -0.16 -5.57
CA GLY A 69 -28.91 -1.20 -5.56
C GLY A 69 -28.04 -1.25 -4.31
N ASN A 70 -28.15 -0.27 -3.40
CA ASN A 70 -27.21 -0.07 -2.28
C ASN A 70 -25.74 -0.17 -2.74
N LYS A 71 -25.40 0.60 -3.78
CA LYS A 71 -24.07 0.56 -4.37
C LYS A 71 -23.58 1.94 -4.81
N VAL A 72 -22.28 2.17 -4.68
CA VAL A 72 -21.61 3.32 -5.28
C VAL A 72 -21.04 2.89 -6.63
N ILE A 73 -21.35 3.65 -7.68
CA ILE A 73 -20.88 3.43 -9.04
C ILE A 73 -19.91 4.55 -9.40
N ILE A 74 -18.71 4.20 -9.83
CA ILE A 74 -17.65 5.14 -10.20
C ILE A 74 -17.22 4.87 -11.64
N TYR A 75 -17.22 5.92 -12.46
CA TYR A 75 -16.72 5.89 -13.82
C TYR A 75 -15.29 6.40 -13.85
N LEU A 76 -14.37 5.53 -14.27
CA LEU A 76 -12.94 5.77 -14.33
C LEU A 76 -12.44 5.72 -15.78
N ILE A 77 -11.50 6.60 -16.10
CA ILE A 77 -10.79 6.58 -17.38
C ILE A 77 -9.28 6.65 -17.14
N ASN A 78 -8.53 5.73 -17.72
CA ASN A 78 -7.07 5.83 -17.77
C ASN A 78 -6.66 6.64 -19.01
N MET A 79 -6.41 7.93 -18.84
CA MET A 79 -5.90 8.83 -19.89
C MET A 79 -4.37 8.75 -20.06
N GLY A 80 -3.70 7.87 -19.31
CA GLY A 80 -2.26 7.66 -19.40
C GLY A 80 -1.84 6.83 -20.61
N HIS A 81 -0.53 6.64 -20.75
CA HIS A 81 0.04 5.79 -21.82
C HIS A 81 0.29 4.34 -21.39
N ASP A 82 0.37 4.09 -20.08
CA ASP A 82 0.67 2.78 -19.51
C ASP A 82 -0.53 2.24 -18.73
N ARG A 83 -0.49 0.95 -18.40
CA ARG A 83 -1.50 0.31 -17.55
C ARG A 83 -1.43 0.87 -16.13
N VAL A 84 -2.60 1.07 -15.52
CA VAL A 84 -2.73 1.44 -14.11
C VAL A 84 -3.29 0.26 -13.35
N PHE A 85 -2.72 -0.07 -12.20
CA PHE A 85 -3.26 -1.10 -11.33
C PHE A 85 -4.16 -0.46 -10.29
N LEU A 86 -5.45 -0.81 -10.34
CA LEU A 86 -6.42 -0.33 -9.37
C LEU A 86 -6.23 -1.06 -8.05
N GLY A 87 -6.04 -0.28 -6.99
CA GLY A 87 -5.82 -0.75 -5.64
C GLY A 87 -7.06 -0.65 -4.77
N PRO A 88 -6.89 -0.48 -3.45
CA PRO A 88 -8.00 -0.41 -2.52
C PRO A 88 -8.80 0.87 -2.74
N ILE A 89 -10.12 0.77 -2.56
CA ILE A 89 -11.05 1.89 -2.55
C ILE A 89 -11.65 1.99 -1.16
N ARG A 90 -11.70 3.20 -0.59
CA ARG A 90 -12.22 3.47 0.75
C ARG A 90 -13.21 4.63 0.76
N ILE A 91 -14.14 4.60 1.71
CA ILE A 91 -15.06 5.69 2.01
C ILE A 91 -14.88 6.05 3.50
N PRO A 92 -14.04 7.05 3.85
CA PRO A 92 -13.59 7.28 5.22
C PRO A 92 -14.69 7.58 6.25
N GLU A 93 -15.83 8.10 5.80
CA GLU A 93 -16.95 8.48 6.66
C GLU A 93 -17.80 7.27 7.10
N ILE A 94 -17.67 6.13 6.42
CA ILE A 94 -18.33 4.88 6.81
C ILE A 94 -17.51 4.25 7.93
N ARG A 95 -17.63 4.83 9.12
CA ARG A 95 -16.97 4.35 10.32
C ARG A 95 -17.86 3.34 11.03
N SER A 96 -17.28 2.20 11.42
CA SER A 96 -17.98 1.25 12.28
C SER A 96 -18.17 1.86 13.67
N ALA A 97 -19.40 1.82 14.20
CA ALA A 97 -19.85 2.56 15.39
C ALA A 97 -19.12 2.24 16.72
N ASN A 98 -18.18 1.29 16.73
CA ASN A 98 -17.59 0.74 17.95
C ASN A 98 -16.16 1.22 18.28
N TYR A 99 -15.50 2.00 17.41
CA TYR A 99 -14.14 2.48 17.67
C TYR A 99 -13.99 3.94 17.23
N GLU A 100 -13.86 4.86 18.19
CA GLU A 100 -13.77 6.31 17.93
C GLU A 100 -12.48 6.72 17.18
N ASP A 101 -11.39 5.94 17.25
CA ASP A 101 -10.07 6.32 16.73
C ASP A 101 -9.30 5.22 15.97
N ILE A 102 -9.93 4.07 15.68
CA ILE A 102 -9.25 2.93 15.07
C ILE A 102 -9.94 2.55 13.77
N PHE A 103 -9.28 2.91 12.68
CA PHE A 103 -9.50 2.39 11.34
C PHE A 103 -9.42 0.86 11.36
N THR A 104 -10.57 0.19 11.48
CA THR A 104 -10.66 -1.28 11.46
C THR A 104 -10.54 -1.79 10.02
N PRO A 105 -9.75 -2.85 9.77
CA PRO A 105 -9.58 -3.46 8.45
C PRO A 105 -10.85 -3.83 7.70
N GLY A 106 -11.98 -4.00 8.40
CA GLY A 106 -13.28 -4.28 7.78
C GLY A 106 -13.86 -3.17 6.91
N GLY A 107 -13.47 -1.90 7.13
CA GLY A 107 -13.93 -0.75 6.33
C GLY A 107 -12.91 -0.25 5.28
N ILE A 108 -11.69 -0.78 5.31
CA ILE A 108 -10.53 -0.17 4.63
C ILE A 108 -9.83 -1.16 3.71
N TRP A 109 -10.02 -2.45 3.97
CA TRP A 109 -9.61 -3.50 3.06
C TRP A 109 -10.83 -4.31 2.64
N PHE A 110 -11.22 -4.10 1.38
CA PHE A 110 -12.21 -4.86 0.63
C PHE A 110 -13.68 -4.61 1.02
N ASN A 111 -14.23 -3.43 0.68
CA ASN A 111 -15.53 -3.55 0.02
C ASN A 111 -15.23 -4.30 -1.30
N PRO A 112 -15.72 -5.53 -1.48
CA PRO A 112 -15.47 -6.27 -2.70
C PRO A 112 -16.04 -5.45 -3.84
N TYR A 113 -15.16 -4.78 -4.56
CA TYR A 113 -15.56 -3.95 -5.68
C TYR A 113 -15.35 -4.74 -6.97
N THR A 114 -16.28 -4.56 -7.88
CA THR A 114 -16.25 -5.19 -9.19
C THR A 114 -15.97 -4.11 -10.21
N VAL A 115 -15.02 -4.37 -11.10
CA VAL A 115 -14.69 -3.47 -12.20
C VAL A 115 -15.19 -4.08 -13.48
N TYR A 116 -15.98 -3.32 -14.21
CA TYR A 116 -16.46 -3.66 -15.54
C TYR A 116 -15.76 -2.78 -16.57
N VAL A 117 -15.51 -3.36 -17.73
CA VAL A 117 -15.10 -2.65 -18.93
C VAL A 117 -16.36 -2.11 -19.60
N ASN A 118 -16.45 -0.79 -19.74
CA ASN A 118 -17.64 -0.09 -20.22
C ASN A 118 -18.90 -0.46 -19.41
N ASP A 119 -20.10 -0.16 -19.91
CA ASP A 119 -21.37 -0.56 -19.28
C ASP A 119 -21.76 -2.02 -19.57
N THR A 120 -20.81 -2.86 -19.99
CA THR A 120 -21.08 -4.29 -20.23
C THR A 120 -20.80 -5.11 -18.98
N ASP A 121 -21.85 -5.70 -18.41
CA ASP A 121 -21.81 -6.49 -17.16
C ASP A 121 -21.01 -7.81 -17.27
N ASN A 122 -20.48 -8.14 -18.45
CA ASN A 122 -19.82 -9.42 -18.73
C ASN A 122 -18.32 -9.29 -19.03
N VAL A 123 -17.78 -8.06 -19.12
CA VAL A 123 -16.37 -7.85 -19.48
C VAL A 123 -15.62 -7.28 -18.28
N PHE A 124 -14.66 -8.06 -17.77
CA PHE A 124 -13.86 -7.68 -16.62
C PHE A 124 -12.42 -7.36 -17.06
N PRO A 125 -11.76 -6.35 -16.46
CA PRO A 125 -10.35 -6.14 -16.67
C PRO A 125 -9.52 -7.28 -16.11
N GLU A 126 -8.32 -7.44 -16.65
CA GLU A 126 -7.35 -8.44 -16.21
C GLU A 126 -6.99 -8.21 -14.73
N MET A 127 -7.18 -9.22 -13.89
CA MET A 127 -6.78 -9.19 -12.49
C MET A 127 -5.40 -9.82 -12.35
N VAL A 128 -4.48 -9.11 -11.71
CA VAL A 128 -3.11 -9.58 -11.49
C VAL A 128 -2.85 -9.70 -9.99
N GLU A 129 -2.16 -10.76 -9.62
CA GLU A 129 -1.84 -11.10 -8.23
C GLU A 129 -0.34 -10.91 -7.99
N PHE A 130 0.01 -10.12 -6.97
CA PHE A 130 1.40 -9.82 -6.63
C PHE A 130 1.61 -9.82 -5.12
N LYS A 131 2.85 -10.03 -4.70
CA LYS A 131 3.23 -9.94 -3.29
C LYS A 131 3.17 -8.50 -2.78
N VAL A 132 2.78 -8.30 -1.54
CA VAL A 132 2.81 -6.97 -0.91
C VAL A 132 4.27 -6.56 -0.67
N GLY A 133 4.63 -5.35 -1.11
CA GLY A 133 6.02 -4.88 -1.06
C GLY A 133 6.47 -4.41 0.30
N GLY A 134 5.78 -3.39 0.82
CA GLY A 134 5.98 -2.80 2.14
C GLY A 134 4.67 -2.78 2.91
N PHE A 135 4.35 -3.86 3.62
CA PHE A 135 3.11 -3.95 4.40
C PHE A 135 2.99 -2.84 5.47
N PRO A 136 4.04 -2.47 6.23
CA PRO A 136 3.96 -1.36 7.16
C PRO A 136 3.69 0.00 6.50
N GLU A 137 4.34 0.28 5.37
CA GLU A 137 4.09 1.49 4.56
C GLU A 137 2.66 1.51 4.02
N TYR A 138 2.13 0.34 3.67
CA TYR A 138 0.75 0.16 3.24
C TYR A 138 -0.25 0.50 4.35
N LEU A 139 0.03 0.03 5.57
CA LEU A 139 -0.79 0.33 6.75
C LEU A 139 -0.73 1.82 7.11
N GLU A 140 0.46 2.42 7.06
CA GLU A 140 0.67 3.84 7.37
C GLU A 140 -0.09 4.76 6.40
N ASN A 141 0.05 4.55 5.09
CA ASN A 141 -0.67 5.35 4.09
C ASN A 141 -2.19 5.18 4.14
N LEU A 142 -2.66 4.05 4.66
CA LEU A 142 -4.10 3.77 4.83
C LEU A 142 -4.61 4.11 6.23
N ASP A 143 -3.76 4.65 7.11
CA ASP A 143 -4.03 4.94 8.52
C ASP A 143 -4.52 3.73 9.33
N ILE A 144 -4.18 2.51 8.92
CA ILE A 144 -4.60 1.27 9.60
C ILE A 144 -3.69 1.03 10.82
N ARG A 145 -4.26 1.13 12.02
CA ARG A 145 -3.54 0.93 13.29
C ARG A 145 -3.68 -0.48 13.87
N ASP A 146 -4.74 -1.20 13.52
CA ASP A 146 -4.97 -2.58 13.95
C ASP A 146 -4.89 -3.54 12.75
N TYR A 147 -3.70 -4.10 12.51
CA TYR A 147 -3.46 -5.05 11.43
C TYR A 147 -3.91 -6.48 11.77
N THR A 148 -4.31 -6.75 13.02
CA THR A 148 -4.62 -8.13 13.45
C THR A 148 -5.91 -8.66 12.83
N GLN A 149 -6.83 -7.77 12.43
CA GLN A 149 -8.07 -8.11 11.76
C GLN A 149 -7.90 -8.36 10.25
N ILE A 150 -6.69 -8.17 9.72
CA ILE A 150 -6.37 -8.48 8.32
C ILE A 150 -6.08 -9.98 8.21
N PRO A 151 -6.79 -10.74 7.36
CA PRO A 151 -6.47 -12.14 7.07
C PRO A 151 -5.03 -12.30 6.55
N GLU A 152 -4.30 -13.30 7.03
CA GLU A 152 -2.87 -13.48 6.70
C GLU A 152 -2.61 -13.68 5.21
N ASP A 153 -3.52 -14.35 4.51
CA ASP A 153 -3.49 -14.55 3.04
C ASP A 153 -3.45 -13.22 2.28
N LYS A 154 -4.15 -12.20 2.80
CA LYS A 154 -4.18 -10.86 2.20
C LYS A 154 -2.98 -10.01 2.58
N ARG A 155 -2.25 -10.34 3.65
CA ARG A 155 -1.00 -9.64 4.04
C ARG A 155 0.14 -9.96 3.11
N GLU A 156 0.14 -11.17 2.54
CA GLU A 156 1.22 -11.62 1.67
C GLU A 156 0.98 -11.24 0.21
N VAL A 157 -0.28 -11.28 -0.23
CA VAL A 157 -0.63 -11.19 -1.64
C VAL A 157 -1.85 -10.31 -1.86
N MET A 158 -1.76 -9.43 -2.85
CA MET A 158 -2.85 -8.53 -3.24
C MET A 158 -3.21 -8.71 -4.71
N ARG A 159 -4.52 -8.68 -4.97
CA ARG A 159 -5.11 -8.67 -6.31
C ARG A 159 -5.42 -7.24 -6.71
N ALA A 160 -5.02 -6.88 -7.92
CA ALA A 160 -5.26 -5.57 -8.50
C ALA A 160 -5.81 -5.70 -9.91
N TYR A 161 -6.76 -4.84 -10.28
CA TYR A 161 -7.29 -4.80 -11.65
C TYR A 161 -6.39 -3.97 -12.55
N SER A 162 -6.02 -4.49 -13.71
CA SER A 162 -5.20 -3.80 -14.69
C SER A 162 -6.08 -2.98 -15.64
N LEU A 163 -6.05 -1.66 -15.46
CA LEU A 163 -6.74 -0.68 -16.27
C LEU A 163 -5.86 -0.26 -17.44
N LYS A 164 -6.23 -0.67 -18.65
CA LYS A 164 -5.56 -0.26 -19.88
C LYS A 164 -5.90 1.19 -20.24
N PRO A 165 -5.05 1.86 -21.02
CA PRO A 165 -5.35 3.20 -21.53
C PRO A 165 -6.69 3.30 -22.27
N TYR A 166 -7.31 4.48 -22.19
CA TYR A 166 -8.63 4.81 -22.75
C TYR A 166 -8.73 4.48 -24.24
N ASN A 167 -7.66 4.73 -24.99
CA ASN A 167 -7.58 4.46 -26.43
C ASN A 167 -7.83 2.98 -26.79
N THR A 168 -7.72 2.07 -25.83
CA THR A 168 -7.83 0.63 -26.05
C THR A 168 -9.20 0.09 -25.63
N VAL A 169 -9.77 0.60 -24.53
CA VAL A 169 -10.89 -0.06 -23.84
C VAL A 169 -12.07 0.89 -23.57
N GLY A 170 -11.88 2.21 -23.65
CA GLY A 170 -12.87 3.20 -23.25
C GLY A 170 -12.80 3.46 -21.75
N TYR A 171 -13.94 3.38 -21.06
CA TYR A 171 -14.05 3.66 -19.63
C TYR A 171 -14.24 2.39 -18.81
N TYR A 172 -14.04 2.53 -17.51
CA TYR A 172 -14.25 1.48 -16.52
C TYR A 172 -15.37 1.89 -15.58
N ARG A 173 -16.27 0.96 -15.28
CA ARG A 173 -17.32 1.14 -14.27
C ARG A 173 -16.95 0.32 -13.05
N VAL A 174 -16.73 0.98 -11.92
CA VAL A 174 -16.44 0.33 -10.64
C VAL A 174 -17.70 0.35 -9.80
N GLU A 175 -18.11 -0.81 -9.32
CA GLU A 175 -19.25 -0.95 -8.42
C GLU A 175 -18.78 -1.37 -7.04
N ILE A 176 -19.24 -0.66 -6.01
CA ILE A 176 -18.90 -0.90 -4.61
C ILE A 176 -20.20 -1.13 -3.86
N PRO A 177 -20.47 -2.36 -3.37
CA PRO A 177 -21.67 -2.65 -2.59
C PRO A 177 -21.53 -1.99 -1.21
N VAL A 178 -22.36 -0.99 -0.93
CA VAL A 178 -22.31 -0.21 0.31
C VAL A 178 -23.61 0.53 0.55
N THR A 179 -24.07 0.56 1.79
CA THR A 179 -25.26 1.32 2.19
C THR A 179 -24.84 2.66 2.78
N LEU A 180 -25.34 3.74 2.19
CA LEU A 180 -25.09 5.12 2.61
C LEU A 180 -26.38 5.78 3.10
N SER A 181 -26.25 6.64 4.12
CA SER A 181 -27.36 7.46 4.62
C SER A 181 -27.64 8.61 3.67
N THR A 182 -28.90 8.77 3.27
CA THR A 182 -29.39 9.86 2.40
C THR A 182 -29.14 11.25 2.98
N GLY A 183 -28.85 12.23 2.12
CA GLY A 183 -28.58 13.62 2.47
C GLY A 183 -27.16 13.88 3.00
N VAL A 184 -26.28 12.88 3.01
CA VAL A 184 -24.91 12.99 3.51
C VAL A 184 -23.93 13.01 2.35
N THR A 185 -22.86 13.80 2.50
CA THR A 185 -21.73 13.81 1.56
C THR A 185 -20.64 12.88 2.07
N TYR A 186 -20.15 12.01 1.18
CA TYR A 186 -19.09 11.04 1.44
C TYR A 186 -17.91 11.30 0.51
N SER A 187 -16.70 11.09 1.01
CA SER A 187 -15.47 11.08 0.21
C SER A 187 -15.17 9.67 -0.23
N VAL A 188 -14.93 9.45 -1.52
CA VAL A 188 -14.53 8.18 -2.08
C VAL A 188 -13.08 8.28 -2.53
N GLU A 189 -12.24 7.45 -1.94
CA GLU A 189 -10.80 7.47 -2.13
C GLU A 189 -10.32 6.19 -2.81
N ILE A 190 -9.65 6.35 -3.95
CA ILE A 190 -9.20 5.29 -4.84
C ILE A 190 -7.68 5.35 -4.91
N TRP A 191 -7.01 4.27 -4.52
CA TRP A 191 -5.57 4.16 -4.62
C TRP A 191 -5.15 3.43 -5.89
N SER A 192 -4.13 3.94 -6.56
CA SER A 192 -3.39 3.22 -7.60
C SER A 192 -2.22 2.45 -7.00
N LEU A 193 -1.84 1.37 -7.68
CA LEU A 193 -0.74 0.50 -7.30
C LEU A 193 0.32 0.47 -8.39
N VAL A 194 1.57 0.29 -7.97
CA VAL A 194 2.71 0.12 -8.87
C VAL A 194 3.47 -1.17 -8.54
N PRO A 195 3.70 -2.05 -9.52
CA PRO A 195 4.57 -3.21 -9.34
C PRO A 195 6.05 -2.80 -9.47
N ILE A 196 6.83 -3.01 -8.42
CA ILE A 196 8.28 -2.77 -8.37
C ILE A 196 8.95 -4.05 -7.87
N GLN A 197 9.87 -4.64 -8.65
CA GLN A 197 10.57 -5.87 -8.27
C GLN A 197 9.64 -7.01 -7.81
N ASN A 198 8.56 -7.28 -8.56
CA ASN A 198 7.52 -8.29 -8.27
C ASN A 198 6.73 -8.07 -6.97
N LYS A 199 6.71 -6.82 -6.48
CA LYS A 199 5.99 -6.40 -5.28
C LYS A 199 5.09 -5.21 -5.58
N LEU A 200 3.88 -5.17 -5.04
CA LEU A 200 2.99 -4.01 -5.16
C LEU A 200 3.23 -2.99 -4.05
N TYR A 201 3.22 -1.72 -4.46
CA TYR A 201 3.29 -0.55 -3.59
C TYR A 201 2.14 0.41 -3.92
N LEU A 202 1.66 1.16 -2.92
CA LEU A 202 0.74 2.27 -3.14
C LEU A 202 1.46 3.38 -3.92
N CYS A 203 0.80 3.91 -4.95
CA CYS A 203 1.40 4.89 -5.85
C CYS A 203 0.79 6.28 -5.64
N LYS A 204 -0.49 6.45 -5.95
CA LYS A 204 -1.19 7.73 -5.96
C LYS A 204 -2.65 7.58 -5.53
N LEU A 205 -3.11 8.54 -4.73
CA LEU A 205 -4.50 8.65 -4.27
C LEU A 205 -5.31 9.53 -5.23
N TYR A 206 -6.52 9.08 -5.56
CA TYR A 206 -7.55 9.83 -6.25
C TYR A 206 -8.77 9.91 -5.36
N ALA A 207 -9.33 11.11 -5.19
CA ALA A 207 -10.50 11.30 -4.34
C ALA A 207 -11.62 11.98 -5.14
N THR A 208 -12.86 11.58 -4.86
CA THR A 208 -14.07 12.24 -5.36
C THR A 208 -15.08 12.33 -4.23
N GLN A 209 -16.03 13.25 -4.33
CA GLN A 209 -17.14 13.33 -3.39
C GLN A 209 -18.42 12.82 -4.04
N ILE A 210 -19.26 12.16 -3.25
CA ILE A 210 -20.61 11.78 -3.63
C ILE A 210 -21.59 12.35 -2.60
N THR A 211 -22.73 12.83 -3.06
CA THR A 211 -23.83 13.25 -2.19
C THR A 211 -25.01 12.33 -2.47
N THR A 212 -25.51 11.69 -1.42
CA THR A 212 -26.62 10.71 -1.47
C THR A 212 -27.95 11.33 -1.17
#